data_AF-Q04R54-F1
#
_entry.id   AF-Q04R54-F1
#
_cell.length_a   1.000
_cell.length_b   1.000
_cell.length_c   1.000
_cell.angle_alpha   90.00
_cell.angle_beta   90.00
_cell.angle_gamma   90.00
#
_symmetry.space_group_name_H-M   'P 1'
#
loop_
_entity.id
_entity.type
_entity.pdbx_description
1 polymer ?
#
loop_
_entity_poly.entity_id
_entity_poly.type
_entity_poly.pdbx_seq_one_letter_code
_entity_poly.pdbx_strand_id
1 'polypeptide(L)'
;MEIEVKNVLNALNLFRNRIVEDCNTQLLNKNLIKEFHALIGKDLGENFAAIPGEFRKQNVTVGHVYKAPDYRDVESLIDSFCEWSKLEFHYEKGQTFSVAIIQEIVSHVYIAWIHPFGDGNGRTARLLEFYLLLRAGVPDIAAHILSNFYNSMRSEYYRKLDETSKNGGDLTHFINYALQGFKDGLQEVFNIVNQNQVELAWKNYVNETFKTNDFSGKSNIVNNRRLALVLSMNLENEYAFKEISEINEILQLQYVGKSKRTLLRDIEALLDMKLIVETKDEKYKTNVQILTGRTAASVKGRDII
;
A
#
# COMPACT_ATOMS: atom_id res chain seq x y z
N MET A 1 -18.54 12.97 -3.27
CA MET A 1 -17.66 11.91 -2.75
C MET A 1 -17.14 11.00 -3.88
N GLU A 2 -17.99 10.39 -4.71
CA GLU A 2 -17.53 9.48 -5.79
C GLU A 2 -16.64 10.16 -6.85
N ILE A 3 -17.06 11.34 -7.36
CA ILE A 3 -16.27 12.13 -8.34
C ILE A 3 -14.91 12.53 -7.77
N GLU A 4 -14.87 12.92 -6.50
CA GLU A 4 -13.65 13.36 -5.83
C GLU A 4 -12.61 12.23 -5.71
N VAL A 5 -13.05 11.04 -5.27
CA VAL A 5 -12.19 9.85 -5.22
C VAL A 5 -11.69 9.50 -6.62
N LYS A 6 -12.57 9.56 -7.62
CA LYS A 6 -12.21 9.30 -9.03
C LYS A 6 -11.17 10.31 -9.54
N ASN A 7 -11.29 11.58 -9.20
CA ASN A 7 -10.32 12.60 -9.58
C ASN A 7 -8.93 12.34 -9.01
N VAL A 8 -8.85 12.00 -7.72
CA VAL A 8 -7.59 11.65 -7.07
C VAL A 8 -6.97 10.44 -7.76
N LEU A 9 -7.73 9.37 -7.99
CA LEU A 9 -7.25 8.17 -8.69
C LEU A 9 -6.78 8.48 -10.12
N ASN A 10 -7.54 9.29 -10.87
CA ASN A 10 -7.16 9.71 -12.21
C ASN A 10 -5.87 10.52 -12.21
N ALA A 11 -5.69 11.44 -11.25
CA ALA A 11 -4.48 12.22 -11.13
C ALA A 11 -3.27 11.34 -10.80
N LEU A 12 -3.41 10.42 -9.84
CA LEU A 12 -2.37 9.45 -9.49
C LEU A 12 -1.96 8.61 -10.70
N ASN A 13 -2.92 8.04 -11.42
CA ASN A 13 -2.66 7.25 -12.63
C ASN A 13 -1.98 8.07 -13.73
N LEU A 14 -2.42 9.32 -13.94
CA LEU A 14 -1.84 10.23 -14.92
C LEU A 14 -0.36 10.48 -14.62
N PHE A 15 -0.02 10.82 -13.37
CA PHE A 15 1.37 11.08 -13.00
C PHE A 15 2.20 9.81 -12.96
N ARG A 16 1.64 8.67 -12.55
CA ARG A 16 2.32 7.38 -12.67
C ARG A 16 2.71 7.11 -14.12
N ASN A 17 1.78 7.20 -15.06
CA ASN A 17 2.10 6.96 -16.48
C ASN A 17 3.11 7.97 -17.01
N ARG A 18 2.92 9.26 -16.72
CA ARG A 18 3.84 10.33 -17.15
C ARG A 18 5.28 10.09 -16.66
N ILE A 19 5.45 9.62 -15.42
CA ILE A 19 6.78 9.40 -14.83
C ILE A 19 7.37 8.04 -15.25
N VAL A 20 6.59 6.96 -15.13
CA VAL A 20 7.07 5.58 -15.26
C VAL A 20 7.09 5.13 -16.72
N GLU A 21 6.06 5.47 -17.50
CA GLU A 21 5.93 5.03 -18.91
C GLU A 21 6.58 6.04 -19.86
N ASP A 22 6.30 7.34 -19.68
CA ASP A 22 6.79 8.39 -20.60
C ASP A 22 8.16 8.97 -20.23
N CYS A 23 8.71 8.58 -19.07
CA CYS A 23 9.94 9.16 -18.49
C CYS A 23 9.93 10.70 -18.43
N ASN A 24 8.75 11.31 -18.31
CA ASN A 24 8.55 12.74 -18.37
C ASN A 24 8.40 13.31 -16.95
N THR A 25 9.47 13.92 -16.47
CA THR A 25 9.51 14.57 -15.15
C THR A 25 9.82 16.05 -15.29
N GLN A 26 9.26 16.85 -14.39
CA GLN A 26 9.53 18.27 -14.31
C GLN A 26 9.91 18.68 -12.88
N LEU A 27 10.67 19.78 -12.78
CA LEU A 27 10.95 20.40 -11.50
C LEU A 27 9.67 20.97 -10.88
N LEU A 28 9.65 21.03 -9.54
CA LEU A 28 8.56 21.69 -8.84
C LEU A 28 8.50 23.15 -9.24
N ASN A 29 7.30 23.61 -9.58
CA ASN A 29 6.98 24.99 -9.85
C ASN A 29 5.49 25.22 -9.55
N LYS A 30 5.07 26.47 -9.46
CA LYS A 30 3.67 26.81 -9.17
C LYS A 30 2.67 26.24 -10.18
N ASN A 31 3.03 26.12 -11.46
CA ASN A 31 2.11 25.60 -12.48
C ASN A 31 1.85 24.11 -12.28
N LEU A 32 2.87 23.33 -11.92
CA LEU A 32 2.69 21.92 -11.56
C LEU A 32 1.80 21.77 -10.31
N ILE A 33 2.02 22.58 -9.28
CA ILE A 33 1.17 22.54 -8.07
C ILE A 33 -0.28 22.92 -8.38
N LYS A 34 -0.48 23.89 -9.28
CA LYS A 34 -1.82 24.26 -9.80
C LYS A 34 -2.41 23.14 -10.66
N GLU A 35 -1.62 22.43 -11.47
CA GLU A 35 -2.06 21.25 -12.25
C GLU A 35 -2.59 20.16 -11.32
N PHE A 36 -1.86 19.83 -10.26
CA PHE A 36 -2.31 18.89 -9.23
C PHE A 36 -3.68 19.29 -8.66
N HIS A 37 -3.81 20.54 -8.22
CA HIS A 37 -5.05 21.05 -7.65
C HIS A 37 -6.20 21.07 -8.67
N ALA A 38 -5.92 21.42 -9.93
CA ALA A 38 -6.91 21.43 -11.01
C ALA A 38 -7.49 20.03 -11.27
N LEU A 39 -6.64 19.00 -11.28
CA LEU A 39 -7.06 17.62 -11.47
C LEU A 39 -7.93 17.12 -10.30
N ILE A 40 -7.56 17.48 -9.07
CA ILE A 40 -8.33 17.12 -7.86
C ILE A 40 -9.71 17.78 -7.89
N GLY A 41 -9.77 19.08 -8.23
CA GLY A 41 -10.99 19.88 -8.23
C GLY A 41 -11.92 19.69 -9.43
N LYS A 42 -11.53 18.87 -10.41
CA LYS A 42 -12.22 18.73 -11.69
C LYS A 42 -13.68 18.30 -11.52
N ASP A 43 -14.62 18.97 -12.18
CA ASP A 43 -16.05 18.60 -12.20
C ASP A 43 -16.70 18.47 -10.81
N LEU A 44 -16.14 19.09 -9.75
CA LEU A 44 -16.73 19.07 -8.41
C LEU A 44 -17.76 20.19 -8.19
N GLY A 45 -17.74 21.23 -9.01
CA GLY A 45 -18.69 22.36 -8.94
C GLY A 45 -18.75 22.98 -7.54
N GLU A 46 -19.96 23.21 -7.05
CA GLU A 46 -20.23 23.82 -5.73
C GLU A 46 -19.73 22.97 -4.54
N ASN A 47 -19.45 21.68 -4.74
CA ASN A 47 -18.91 20.82 -3.69
C ASN A 47 -17.42 21.03 -3.43
N PHE A 48 -16.76 21.93 -4.18
CA PHE A 48 -15.36 22.27 -4.01
C PHE A 48 -15.25 23.76 -3.71
N ALA A 49 -14.91 24.10 -2.47
CA ALA A 49 -14.81 25.48 -2.01
C ALA A 49 -13.53 26.19 -2.49
N ALA A 50 -13.14 25.95 -3.74
CA ALA A 50 -12.01 26.56 -4.43
C ALA A 50 -12.25 26.57 -5.94
N ILE A 51 -11.49 27.42 -6.63
CA ILE A 51 -11.42 27.38 -8.10
C ILE A 51 -10.29 26.40 -8.45
N PRO A 52 -10.57 25.29 -9.16
CA PRO A 52 -9.54 24.31 -9.53
C PRO A 52 -8.37 24.98 -10.25
N GLY A 53 -7.16 24.71 -9.79
CA GLY A 53 -5.93 25.31 -10.32
C GLY A 53 -5.70 26.80 -10.01
N GLU A 54 -6.49 27.48 -9.17
CA GLU A 54 -6.22 28.87 -8.77
C GLU A 54 -5.92 29.00 -7.28
N PHE A 55 -4.91 29.82 -6.93
CA PHE A 55 -4.64 30.16 -5.54
C PHE A 55 -5.81 30.96 -4.92
N ARG A 56 -5.97 30.82 -3.60
CA ARG A 56 -7.02 31.51 -2.85
C ARG A 56 -6.85 33.02 -2.94
N LYS A 57 -7.98 33.74 -3.00
CA LYS A 57 -8.05 35.21 -2.99
C LYS A 57 -8.56 35.77 -1.65
N GLN A 58 -8.61 34.90 -0.63
CA GLN A 58 -9.11 35.21 0.70
C GLN A 58 -8.24 34.53 1.76
N ASN A 59 -8.23 35.10 2.96
CA ASN A 59 -7.54 34.54 4.11
C ASN A 59 -8.31 33.35 4.67
N VAL A 60 -7.59 32.31 5.10
CA VAL A 60 -8.17 31.07 5.61
C VAL A 60 -7.54 30.68 6.94
N THR A 61 -8.34 30.02 7.77
CA THR A 61 -7.89 29.39 9.02
C THR A 61 -8.01 27.89 8.83
N VAL A 62 -6.92 27.17 9.06
CA VAL A 62 -6.86 25.71 8.98
C VAL A 62 -7.29 25.14 10.33
N GLY A 63 -8.38 24.39 10.33
CA GLY A 63 -9.06 23.97 11.56
C GLY A 63 -9.58 25.20 12.32
N HIS A 64 -9.30 25.29 13.62
CA HIS A 64 -9.76 26.39 14.47
C HIS A 64 -8.63 27.27 15.03
N VAL A 65 -7.38 26.99 14.65
CA VAL A 65 -6.21 27.48 15.41
C VAL A 65 -5.13 28.08 14.50
N TYR A 66 -4.87 27.49 13.34
CA TYR A 66 -3.77 27.93 12.48
C TYR A 66 -4.25 28.93 11.43
N LYS A 67 -3.77 30.17 11.52
CA LYS A 67 -4.01 31.20 10.50
C LYS A 67 -2.94 31.06 9.41
N ALA A 68 -3.35 30.68 8.21
CA ALA A 68 -2.44 30.60 7.07
C ALA A 68 -1.92 32.01 6.69
N PRO A 69 -0.83 32.11 5.92
CA PRO A 69 -0.30 33.39 5.43
C PRO A 69 -1.35 34.26 4.73
N ASP A 70 -1.08 35.55 4.57
CA ASP A 70 -2.00 36.40 3.81
C ASP A 70 -2.10 35.91 2.36
N TYR A 71 -3.31 35.91 1.78
CA TYR A 71 -3.52 35.39 0.43
C TYR A 71 -2.67 36.11 -0.63
N ARG A 72 -2.29 37.37 -0.37
CA ARG A 72 -1.42 38.17 -1.26
C ARG A 72 0.01 37.64 -1.33
N ASP A 73 0.45 36.92 -0.30
CA ASP A 73 1.80 36.37 -0.21
C ASP A 73 1.87 34.92 -0.73
N VAL A 74 0.73 34.27 -0.99
CA VAL A 74 0.68 32.83 -1.35
C VAL A 74 1.52 32.53 -2.59
N GLU A 75 1.39 33.33 -3.64
CA GLU A 75 2.11 33.07 -4.90
C GLU A 75 3.63 33.21 -4.71
N SER A 76 4.08 34.26 -4.03
CA SER A 76 5.51 34.47 -3.77
C SER A 76 6.10 33.41 -2.82
N LEU A 77 5.31 32.93 -1.85
CA LEU A 77 5.70 31.84 -0.97
C LEU A 77 5.83 30.50 -1.71
N ILE A 78 4.91 30.19 -2.63
CA ILE A 78 5.01 28.97 -3.45
C ILE A 78 6.22 29.06 -4.39
N ASP A 79 6.45 30.21 -5.04
CA ASP A 79 7.62 30.41 -5.90
C ASP A 79 8.92 30.25 -5.08
N SER A 80 8.99 30.86 -3.89
CA SER A 80 10.14 30.73 -2.98
C SER A 80 10.36 29.29 -2.53
N PHE A 81 9.28 28.57 -2.20
CA PHE A 81 9.35 27.16 -1.83
C PHE A 81 9.88 26.29 -2.99
N CYS A 82 9.41 26.50 -4.22
CA CYS A 82 9.87 25.75 -5.38
C CYS A 82 11.35 25.99 -5.68
N GLU A 83 11.80 27.25 -5.66
CA GLU A 83 13.22 27.59 -5.88
C GLU A 83 14.11 27.04 -4.77
N TRP A 84 13.69 27.18 -3.51
CA TRP A 84 14.43 26.60 -2.38
C TRP A 84 14.50 25.07 -2.48
N SER A 85 13.39 24.39 -2.76
CA SER A 85 13.34 22.93 -2.89
C SER A 85 14.24 22.43 -4.03
N LYS A 86 14.30 23.16 -5.15
CA LYS A 86 15.22 22.86 -6.25
C LYS A 86 16.68 22.92 -5.79
N LEU A 87 17.04 23.96 -5.05
CA LEU A 87 18.41 24.18 -4.58
C LEU A 87 18.82 23.18 -3.50
N GLU A 88 17.94 22.92 -2.52
CA GLU A 88 18.24 22.09 -1.35
C GLU A 88 18.34 20.60 -1.69
N PHE A 89 17.40 20.08 -2.49
CA PHE A 89 17.29 18.64 -2.73
C PHE A 89 18.03 18.16 -4.00
N HIS A 90 18.71 19.08 -4.70
CA HIS A 90 19.68 18.81 -5.77
C HIS A 90 19.22 17.86 -6.89
N TYR A 91 17.92 17.81 -7.20
CA TYR A 91 17.35 16.83 -8.14
C TYR A 91 18.10 16.72 -9.48
N GLU A 92 18.45 17.86 -10.11
CA GLU A 92 19.14 17.88 -11.42
C GLU A 92 20.54 17.24 -11.39
N LYS A 93 21.13 17.05 -10.20
CA LYS A 93 22.47 16.45 -10.00
C LYS A 93 22.39 14.98 -9.56
N GLY A 94 21.18 14.41 -9.54
CA GLY A 94 20.90 13.12 -8.94
C GLY A 94 20.56 13.26 -7.45
N GLN A 95 19.59 12.46 -7.00
CA GLN A 95 19.06 12.47 -5.65
C GLN A 95 19.09 11.05 -5.10
N THR A 96 19.52 10.88 -3.85
CA THR A 96 19.43 9.57 -3.17
C THR A 96 18.00 9.31 -2.72
N PHE A 97 17.67 8.05 -2.50
CA PHE A 97 16.38 7.66 -1.91
C PHE A 97 16.10 8.42 -0.60
N SER A 98 17.07 8.48 0.31
CA SER A 98 16.90 9.19 1.61
C SER A 98 16.57 10.67 1.44
N VAL A 99 17.23 11.35 0.51
CA VAL A 99 16.99 12.78 0.23
C VAL A 99 15.61 12.97 -0.42
N ALA A 100 15.14 12.02 -1.23
CA ALA A 100 13.79 12.06 -1.80
C ALA A 100 12.69 11.90 -0.75
N ILE A 101 12.86 10.98 0.21
CA ILE A 101 11.92 10.82 1.32
C ILE A 101 11.85 12.11 2.15
N ILE A 102 13.00 12.71 2.49
CA ILE A 102 13.01 13.98 3.23
C ILE A 102 12.37 15.10 2.40
N GLN A 103 12.68 15.20 1.10
CA GLN A 103 12.07 16.21 0.23
C GLN A 103 10.56 16.13 0.25
N GLU A 104 10.00 14.93 0.14
CA GLU A 104 8.57 14.71 0.13
C GLU A 104 7.92 15.14 1.45
N ILE A 105 8.42 14.68 2.59
CA ILE A 105 7.91 15.04 3.92
C ILE A 105 7.92 16.55 4.11
N VAL A 106 9.04 17.19 3.78
CA VAL A 106 9.20 18.63 3.93
C VAL A 106 8.24 19.36 2.99
N SER A 107 8.16 18.94 1.72
CA SER A 107 7.26 19.54 0.74
C SER A 107 5.80 19.51 1.19
N HIS A 108 5.36 18.40 1.80
CA HIS A 108 4.02 18.28 2.37
C HIS A 108 3.76 19.31 3.47
N VAL A 109 4.70 19.47 4.41
CA VAL A 109 4.59 20.46 5.49
C VAL A 109 4.50 21.87 4.93
N TYR A 110 5.32 22.22 3.94
CA TYR A 110 5.29 23.55 3.31
C TYR A 110 3.94 23.82 2.62
N ILE A 111 3.38 22.87 1.88
CA ILE A 111 2.05 23.04 1.29
C ILE A 111 0.97 23.17 2.38
N ALA A 112 1.06 22.40 3.45
CA ALA A 112 0.12 22.47 4.58
C ALA A 112 0.15 23.84 5.28
N TRP A 113 1.34 24.43 5.47
CA TRP A 113 1.54 25.74 6.09
C TRP A 113 1.16 26.90 5.17
N ILE A 114 1.63 26.91 3.93
CA ILE A 114 1.29 27.98 2.96
C ILE A 114 -0.23 27.97 2.69
N HIS A 115 -0.82 26.77 2.64
CA HIS A 115 -2.24 26.55 2.40
C HIS A 115 -2.75 27.31 1.17
N PRO A 116 -2.18 27.05 -0.02
CA PRO A 116 -2.32 27.93 -1.19
C PRO A 116 -3.73 28.00 -1.81
N PHE A 117 -4.59 27.02 -1.55
CA PHE A 117 -5.91 26.89 -2.16
C PHE A 117 -7.04 27.11 -1.15
N GLY A 118 -8.26 27.39 -1.63
CA GLY A 118 -9.45 27.54 -0.76
C GLY A 118 -9.92 26.22 -0.13
N ASP A 119 -9.70 25.12 -0.84
CA ASP A 119 -9.95 23.74 -0.46
C ASP A 119 -8.95 22.86 -1.24
N GLY A 120 -8.85 21.58 -0.94
CA GLY A 120 -8.03 20.63 -1.68
C GLY A 120 -6.56 20.60 -1.27
N ASN A 121 -6.09 21.47 -0.38
CA ASN A 121 -4.68 21.55 0.03
C ASN A 121 -4.10 20.21 0.50
N GLY A 122 -4.82 19.47 1.35
CA GLY A 122 -4.36 18.17 1.81
C GLY A 122 -4.34 17.09 0.72
N ARG A 123 -5.21 17.19 -0.28
CA ARG A 123 -5.23 16.27 -1.44
C ARG A 123 -4.09 16.62 -2.41
N THR A 124 -3.86 17.91 -2.63
CA THR A 124 -2.75 18.42 -3.44
C THR A 124 -1.39 18.08 -2.83
N ALA A 125 -1.24 18.22 -1.51
CA ALA A 125 -0.01 17.85 -0.80
C ALA A 125 0.29 16.36 -1.00
N ARG A 126 -0.68 15.47 -0.81
CA ARG A 126 -0.52 14.02 -1.05
C ARG A 126 -0.20 13.65 -2.49
N LEU A 127 -0.76 14.39 -3.46
CA LEU A 127 -0.42 14.18 -4.88
C LEU A 127 1.00 14.65 -5.19
N LEU A 128 1.44 15.74 -4.57
CA LEU A 128 2.83 16.21 -4.62
C LEU A 128 3.79 15.18 -3.99
N GLU A 129 3.41 14.62 -2.83
CA GLU A 129 4.18 13.54 -2.17
C GLU A 129 4.38 12.35 -3.10
N PHE A 130 3.27 11.83 -3.64
CA PHE A 130 3.28 10.73 -4.59
C PHE A 130 4.15 11.02 -5.82
N TYR A 131 4.03 12.22 -6.40
CA TYR A 131 4.84 12.67 -7.53
C TYR A 131 6.34 12.66 -7.20
N LEU A 132 6.73 13.19 -6.05
CA LEU A 132 8.14 13.27 -5.63
C LEU A 132 8.75 11.88 -5.41
N LEU A 133 8.01 10.97 -4.79
CA LEU A 133 8.45 9.61 -4.55
C LEU A 133 8.58 8.81 -5.85
N LEU A 134 7.58 8.86 -6.73
CA LEU A 134 7.65 8.20 -8.03
C LEU A 134 8.82 8.71 -8.87
N ARG A 135 9.02 10.02 -8.89
CA ARG A 135 10.13 10.66 -9.61
C ARG A 135 11.50 10.18 -9.09
N ALA A 136 11.58 9.82 -7.81
CA ALA A 136 12.78 9.25 -7.19
C ALA A 136 12.93 7.72 -7.38
N GLY A 137 12.04 7.09 -8.16
CA GLY A 137 12.05 5.65 -8.43
C GLY A 137 11.43 4.79 -7.33
N VAL A 138 10.71 5.40 -6.39
CA VAL A 138 9.94 4.64 -5.38
C VAL A 138 8.75 3.98 -6.07
N PRO A 139 8.50 2.67 -5.84
CA PRO A 139 7.32 1.99 -6.39
C PRO A 139 6.02 2.68 -5.98
N ASP A 140 5.03 2.68 -6.88
CA ASP A 140 3.72 3.32 -6.64
C ASP A 140 3.01 2.79 -5.39
N ILE A 141 3.11 1.48 -5.12
CA ILE A 141 2.59 0.84 -3.91
C ILE A 141 3.17 1.44 -2.62
N ALA A 142 4.42 1.91 -2.66
CA ALA A 142 5.10 2.53 -1.52
C ALA A 142 4.89 4.06 -1.48
N ALA A 143 4.59 4.69 -2.62
CA ALA A 143 4.42 6.14 -2.73
C ALA A 143 3.13 6.67 -2.04
N HIS A 144 2.26 5.79 -1.54
CA HIS A 144 1.04 6.14 -0.80
C HIS A 144 1.17 6.02 0.72
N ILE A 145 2.28 5.47 1.22
CA ILE A 145 2.41 5.07 2.63
C ILE A 145 2.19 6.26 3.57
N LEU A 146 2.86 7.39 3.35
CA LEU A 146 2.77 8.55 4.24
C LEU A 146 1.39 9.20 4.21
N SER A 147 0.80 9.34 3.03
CA SER A 147 -0.59 9.80 2.89
C SER A 147 -1.57 8.94 3.72
N ASN A 148 -1.42 7.62 3.67
CA ASN A 148 -2.24 6.68 4.45
C ASN A 148 -1.97 6.80 5.95
N PHE A 149 -0.70 6.90 6.34
CA PHE A 149 -0.27 7.07 7.72
C PHE A 149 -0.83 8.36 8.36
N TYR A 150 -0.74 9.50 7.67
CA TYR A 150 -1.33 10.75 8.18
C TYR A 150 -2.85 10.68 8.25
N ASN A 151 -3.50 9.90 7.37
CA ASN A 151 -4.95 9.73 7.41
C ASN A 151 -5.39 8.84 8.57
N SER A 152 -4.70 7.73 8.83
CA SER A 152 -5.01 6.83 9.94
C SER A 152 -4.70 7.46 11.30
N MET A 153 -3.66 8.30 11.37
CA MET A 153 -3.21 9.00 12.58
C MET A 153 -3.55 10.50 12.56
N ARG A 154 -4.71 10.86 12.00
CA ARG A 154 -5.09 12.26 11.70
C ARG A 154 -4.91 13.24 12.86
N SER A 155 -5.32 12.85 14.07
CA SER A 155 -5.18 13.70 15.27
C SER A 155 -3.71 13.97 15.62
N GLU A 156 -2.87 12.92 15.59
CA GLU A 156 -1.45 13.03 15.86
C GLU A 156 -0.72 13.82 14.77
N TYR A 157 -1.09 13.61 13.50
CA TYR A 157 -0.57 14.37 12.37
C TYR A 157 -0.79 15.89 12.56
N TYR A 158 -2.02 16.32 12.87
CA TYR A 158 -2.29 17.74 13.12
C TYR A 158 -1.57 18.27 14.37
N ARG A 159 -1.50 17.46 15.44
CA ARG A 159 -0.74 17.81 16.65
C ARG A 159 0.73 18.07 16.32
N LYS A 160 1.34 17.19 15.52
CA LYS A 160 2.74 17.32 15.09
C LYS A 160 2.96 18.54 14.20
N LEU A 161 2.04 18.85 13.29
CA LEU A 161 2.13 20.08 12.49
C LEU A 161 2.05 21.35 13.36
N ASP A 162 1.16 21.38 14.34
CA ASP A 162 1.00 22.51 15.26
C ASP A 162 2.23 22.69 16.16
N GLU A 163 2.76 21.60 16.74
CA GLU A 163 4.01 21.61 17.51
C GLU A 163 5.17 22.19 16.69
N THR A 164 5.30 21.73 15.44
CA THR A 164 6.36 22.17 14.52
C THR A 164 6.23 23.65 14.19
N SER A 165 5.01 24.13 13.93
CA SER A 165 4.75 25.56 13.67
C SER A 165 5.05 26.45 14.89
N LYS A 166 4.83 25.96 16.11
CA LYS A 166 5.06 26.72 17.35
C LYS A 166 6.53 26.72 17.77
N ASN A 167 7.31 25.73 17.35
CA ASN A 167 8.73 25.60 17.71
C ASN A 167 9.67 26.26 16.69
N GLY A 168 9.27 27.40 16.13
CA GLY A 168 10.10 28.16 15.17
C GLY A 168 10.27 27.50 13.80
N GLY A 169 9.50 26.45 13.48
CA GLY A 169 9.58 25.76 12.20
C GLY A 169 10.63 24.65 12.12
N ASP A 170 11.19 24.20 13.26
CA ASP A 170 12.09 23.04 13.28
C ASP A 170 11.35 21.75 12.90
N LEU A 171 11.63 21.27 11.68
CA LEU A 171 11.00 20.09 11.08
C LEU A 171 11.51 18.77 11.65
N THR A 172 12.57 18.75 12.48
CA THR A 172 13.25 17.53 12.93
C THR A 172 12.28 16.53 13.55
N HIS A 173 11.39 16.99 14.44
CA HIS A 173 10.41 16.12 15.10
C HIS A 173 9.33 15.62 14.14
N PHE A 174 8.90 16.43 13.18
CA PHE A 174 7.93 16.02 12.17
C PHE A 174 8.54 14.98 11.22
N ILE A 175 9.77 15.22 10.77
CA ILE A 175 10.52 14.30 9.90
C ILE A 175 10.70 12.95 10.61
N ASN A 176 11.12 12.93 11.88
CA ASN A 176 11.24 11.68 12.62
C ASN A 176 9.90 10.93 12.76
N TYR A 177 8.81 11.65 13.02
CA TYR A 177 7.46 11.07 13.07
C TYR A 177 7.05 10.46 11.73
N ALA A 178 7.25 11.19 10.63
CA ALA A 178 6.93 10.73 9.29
C ALA A 178 7.81 9.54 8.87
N LEU A 179 9.13 9.60 9.09
CA LEU A 179 10.05 8.51 8.78
C LEU A 179 9.70 7.21 9.52
N GLN A 180 9.26 7.31 10.78
CA GLN A 180 8.79 6.14 11.52
C GLN A 180 7.54 5.55 10.87
N GLY A 181 6.54 6.37 10.54
CA GLY A 181 5.35 5.92 9.82
C GLY A 181 5.65 5.32 8.44
N PHE A 182 6.61 5.90 7.71
CA PHE A 182 7.04 5.39 6.42
C PHE A 182 7.73 4.03 6.54
N LYS A 183 8.62 3.86 7.53
CA LYS A 183 9.27 2.57 7.81
C LYS A 183 8.25 1.48 8.14
N ASP A 184 7.30 1.78 9.03
CA ASP A 184 6.29 0.82 9.46
C ASP A 184 5.37 0.41 8.30
N GLY A 185 4.96 1.39 7.47
CA GLY A 185 4.17 1.11 6.27
C GLY A 185 4.95 0.34 5.19
N LEU A 186 6.26 0.58 5.04
CA LEU A 186 7.09 -0.23 4.14
C LEU A 186 7.15 -1.69 4.59
N GLN A 187 7.26 -1.93 5.90
CA GLN A 187 7.25 -3.28 6.46
C GLN A 187 5.91 -3.98 6.21
N GLU A 188 4.79 -3.25 6.34
CA GLU A 188 3.45 -3.77 6.03
C GLU A 188 3.31 -4.14 4.55
N VAL A 189 3.69 -3.24 3.64
CA VAL A 189 3.68 -3.50 2.20
C VAL A 189 4.56 -4.71 1.85
N PHE A 190 5.77 -4.79 2.43
CA PHE A 190 6.66 -5.93 2.24
C PHE A 190 6.02 -7.24 2.66
N ASN A 191 5.37 -7.28 3.84
CA ASN A 191 4.71 -8.48 4.34
C ASN A 191 3.56 -8.90 3.42
N ILE A 192 2.74 -7.95 2.96
CA ILE A 192 1.64 -8.22 2.02
C ILE A 192 2.18 -8.80 0.71
N VAL A 193 3.20 -8.17 0.12
CA VAL A 193 3.80 -8.65 -1.13
C VAL A 193 4.38 -10.05 -0.93
N ASN A 194 5.12 -10.29 0.16
CA ASN A 194 5.71 -11.58 0.43
C ASN A 194 4.66 -12.68 0.63
N GLN A 195 3.59 -12.41 1.39
CA GLN A 195 2.48 -13.35 1.57
C GLN A 195 1.80 -13.68 0.23
N ASN A 196 1.51 -12.66 -0.59
CA ASN A 196 0.93 -12.86 -1.91
C ASN A 196 1.83 -13.70 -2.84
N GLN A 197 3.14 -13.47 -2.81
CA GLN A 197 4.10 -14.26 -3.60
C GLN A 197 4.11 -15.72 -3.16
N VAL A 198 4.13 -15.98 -1.85
CA VAL A 198 4.07 -17.35 -1.30
C VAL A 198 2.76 -18.03 -1.68
N GLU A 199 1.63 -17.33 -1.60
CA GLU A 199 0.33 -17.88 -1.96
C GLU A 199 0.21 -18.21 -3.44
N LEU A 200 0.69 -17.33 -4.32
CA LEU A 200 0.73 -17.58 -5.76
C LEU A 200 1.65 -18.76 -6.11
N ALA A 201 2.85 -18.81 -5.52
CA ALA A 201 3.78 -19.91 -5.69
C ALA A 201 3.16 -21.24 -5.22
N TRP A 202 2.46 -21.24 -4.08
CA TRP A 202 1.76 -22.41 -3.56
C TRP A 202 0.66 -22.87 -4.51
N LYS A 203 -0.21 -21.97 -4.96
CA LYS A 203 -1.28 -22.27 -5.91
C LYS A 203 -0.71 -22.87 -7.20
N ASN A 204 0.37 -22.29 -7.74
CA ASN A 204 1.01 -22.80 -8.95
C ASN A 204 1.60 -24.19 -8.74
N TYR A 205 2.34 -24.39 -7.65
CA TYR A 205 2.93 -25.68 -7.29
C TYR A 205 1.87 -26.79 -7.12
N VAL A 206 0.77 -26.50 -6.41
CA VAL A 206 -0.35 -27.43 -6.25
C VAL A 206 -0.96 -27.75 -7.62
N ASN A 207 -1.28 -26.74 -8.43
CA ASN A 207 -1.87 -26.96 -9.75
C ASN A 207 -0.96 -27.79 -10.67
N GLU A 208 0.35 -27.55 -10.66
CA GLU A 208 1.32 -28.35 -11.40
C GLU A 208 1.37 -29.78 -10.89
N THR A 209 1.41 -29.99 -9.56
CA THR A 209 1.39 -31.31 -8.93
C THR A 209 0.18 -32.14 -9.38
N PHE A 210 -1.00 -31.52 -9.47
CA PHE A 210 -2.22 -32.19 -9.95
C PHE A 210 -2.26 -32.41 -11.47
N LYS A 211 -1.48 -31.66 -12.26
CA LYS A 211 -1.34 -31.85 -13.71
C LYS A 211 -0.32 -32.93 -14.06
N THR A 212 0.80 -32.99 -13.35
CA THR A 212 1.94 -33.88 -13.68
C THR A 212 1.80 -35.25 -13.06
N ASN A 213 1.20 -35.35 -11.87
CA ASN A 213 0.88 -36.66 -11.30
C ASN A 213 -0.34 -37.19 -12.04
N ASP A 214 -0.09 -38.01 -13.07
CA ASP A 214 -1.12 -38.74 -13.79
C ASP A 214 -1.74 -39.78 -12.85
N PHE A 215 -2.70 -39.34 -12.04
CA PHE A 215 -3.61 -40.21 -11.30
C PHE A 215 -4.64 -40.80 -12.27
N SER A 216 -4.14 -41.49 -13.30
CA SER A 216 -4.86 -42.14 -14.41
C SER A 216 -5.97 -43.10 -13.98
N GLY A 217 -6.06 -43.44 -12.70
CA GLY A 217 -7.13 -44.26 -12.11
C GLY A 217 -8.21 -43.51 -11.32
N LYS A 218 -8.21 -42.17 -11.24
CA LYS A 218 -9.22 -41.39 -10.48
C LYS A 218 -10.05 -40.49 -11.41
N SER A 219 -11.35 -40.41 -11.14
CA SER A 219 -12.25 -39.48 -11.85
C SER A 219 -11.82 -38.04 -11.61
N ASN A 220 -11.92 -37.18 -12.65
CA ASN A 220 -11.73 -35.73 -12.57
C ASN A 220 -12.47 -35.09 -11.39
N ILE A 221 -13.63 -35.64 -11.00
CA ILE A 221 -14.43 -35.16 -9.86
C ILE A 221 -13.66 -35.30 -8.54
N VAL A 222 -12.91 -36.38 -8.35
CA VAL A 222 -12.11 -36.62 -7.13
C VAL A 222 -10.92 -35.68 -7.08
N ASN A 223 -10.21 -35.51 -8.19
CA ASN A 223 -9.05 -34.61 -8.26
C ASN A 223 -9.48 -33.14 -8.07
N ASN A 224 -10.59 -32.72 -8.67
CA ASN A 224 -11.15 -31.38 -8.46
C ASN A 224 -11.52 -31.13 -6.99
N ARG A 225 -12.10 -32.12 -6.29
CA ARG A 225 -12.42 -32.00 -4.86
C ARG A 225 -11.17 -31.89 -3.99
N ARG A 226 -10.14 -32.70 -4.27
CA ARG A 226 -8.87 -32.65 -3.53
C ARG A 226 -8.12 -31.34 -3.76
N LEU A 227 -8.09 -30.87 -5.00
CA LEU A 227 -7.56 -29.57 -5.37
C LEU A 227 -8.29 -28.45 -4.62
N ALA A 228 -9.63 -28.47 -4.62
CA ALA A 228 -10.43 -27.50 -3.88
C ALA A 228 -10.14 -27.54 -2.36
N LEU A 229 -9.92 -28.72 -1.77
CA LEU A 229 -9.58 -28.86 -0.36
C LEU A 229 -8.27 -28.15 -0.04
N VAL A 230 -7.17 -28.53 -0.71
CA VAL A 230 -5.84 -27.99 -0.38
C VAL A 230 -5.74 -26.49 -0.67
N LEU A 231 -6.42 -26.00 -1.72
CA LEU A 231 -6.44 -24.57 -2.05
C LEU A 231 -7.35 -23.75 -1.12
N SER A 232 -8.27 -24.40 -0.40
CA SER A 232 -9.13 -23.74 0.58
C SER A 232 -8.44 -23.54 1.93
N MET A 233 -7.42 -24.34 2.24
CA MET A 233 -6.69 -24.23 3.50
C MET A 233 -5.81 -22.97 3.52
N ASN A 234 -5.95 -22.14 4.56
CA ASN A 234 -5.05 -21.02 4.80
C ASN A 234 -3.62 -21.54 5.07
N LEU A 235 -2.61 -20.80 4.62
CA LEU A 235 -1.21 -21.21 4.67
C LEU A 235 -0.61 -21.21 6.09
N GLU A 236 -1.20 -20.44 7.01
CA GLU A 236 -0.70 -20.26 8.38
C GLU A 236 -1.52 -21.06 9.42
N ASN A 237 -2.73 -21.51 9.05
CA ASN A 237 -3.64 -22.17 9.98
C ASN A 237 -3.44 -23.69 10.04
N GLU A 238 -3.76 -24.25 11.20
CA GLU A 238 -3.87 -25.69 11.42
C GLU A 238 -5.34 -26.05 11.64
N TYR A 239 -5.80 -27.13 10.99
CA TYR A 239 -7.19 -27.55 10.99
C TYR A 239 -7.33 -28.94 11.59
N ALA A 240 -8.20 -29.10 12.58
CA ALA A 240 -8.62 -30.42 13.02
C ALA A 240 -9.46 -31.10 11.92
N PHE A 241 -9.51 -32.42 11.92
CA PHE A 241 -10.26 -33.19 10.90
C PHE A 241 -11.70 -32.72 10.68
N LYS A 242 -12.40 -32.32 11.76
CA LYS A 242 -13.79 -31.85 11.70
C LYS A 242 -13.93 -30.47 11.05
N GLU A 243 -12.91 -29.63 11.16
CA GLU A 243 -12.91 -28.25 10.66
C GLU A 243 -12.62 -28.20 9.16
N ILE A 244 -11.92 -29.21 8.62
CA ILE A 244 -11.48 -29.21 7.22
C ILE A 244 -12.65 -29.12 6.24
N SER A 245 -13.76 -29.83 6.48
CA SER A 245 -14.93 -29.73 5.59
C SER A 245 -15.68 -28.41 5.72
N GLU A 246 -15.41 -27.62 6.76
CA GLU A 246 -16.16 -26.41 7.11
C GLU A 246 -15.40 -25.11 6.79
N ILE A 247 -14.17 -25.21 6.25
CA ILE A 247 -13.28 -24.07 5.99
C ILE A 247 -13.96 -22.92 5.22
N ASN A 248 -14.71 -23.25 4.18
CA ASN A 248 -15.49 -22.27 3.41
C ASN A 248 -16.68 -22.94 2.71
N GLU A 249 -17.63 -22.12 2.24
CA GLU A 249 -18.86 -22.58 1.57
C GLU A 249 -18.58 -23.44 0.32
N ILE A 250 -17.57 -23.06 -0.47
CA ILE A 250 -17.23 -23.78 -1.71
C ILE A 250 -16.79 -25.21 -1.38
N LEU A 251 -15.93 -25.38 -0.37
CA LEU A 251 -15.45 -26.68 0.06
C LEU A 251 -16.56 -27.51 0.72
N GLN A 252 -17.42 -26.88 1.53
CA GLN A 252 -18.58 -27.53 2.12
C GLN A 252 -19.44 -28.19 1.03
N LEU A 253 -19.75 -27.46 -0.05
CA LEU A 253 -20.52 -27.98 -1.20
C LEU A 253 -19.87 -29.21 -1.86
N GLN A 254 -18.55 -29.32 -1.87
CA GLN A 254 -17.85 -30.50 -2.42
C GLN A 254 -18.03 -31.77 -1.57
N TYR A 255 -18.33 -31.61 -0.28
CA TYR A 255 -18.49 -32.71 0.68
C TYR A 255 -19.94 -32.97 1.10
N VAL A 256 -20.91 -32.19 0.62
CA VAL A 256 -22.34 -32.47 0.83
C VAL A 256 -22.69 -33.89 0.38
N GLY A 257 -23.33 -34.65 1.27
CA GLY A 257 -23.73 -36.04 1.01
C GLY A 257 -22.56 -37.03 0.92
N LYS A 258 -21.32 -36.63 1.24
CA LYS A 258 -20.17 -37.53 1.30
C LYS A 258 -19.93 -38.01 2.73
N SER A 259 -19.49 -39.27 2.86
CA SER A 259 -19.13 -39.83 4.16
C SER A 259 -17.82 -39.25 4.70
N LYS A 260 -17.64 -39.27 6.03
CA LYS A 260 -16.35 -38.91 6.67
C LYS A 260 -15.17 -39.73 6.13
N ARG A 261 -15.42 -40.98 5.73
CA ARG A 261 -14.39 -41.83 5.09
C ARG A 261 -13.92 -41.28 3.74
N THR A 262 -14.77 -40.54 3.02
CA THR A 262 -14.38 -39.85 1.78
C THR A 262 -13.40 -38.73 2.07
N LEU A 263 -13.70 -37.86 3.04
CA LEU A 263 -12.81 -36.78 3.47
C LEU A 263 -11.45 -37.34 3.93
N LEU A 264 -11.46 -38.39 4.76
CA LEU A 264 -10.24 -39.05 5.21
C LEU A 264 -9.38 -39.56 4.05
N ARG A 265 -9.98 -40.22 3.04
CA ARG A 265 -9.26 -40.67 1.83
C ARG A 265 -8.68 -39.55 0.98
N ASP A 266 -9.29 -38.37 1.01
CA ASP A 266 -8.78 -37.20 0.30
C ASP A 266 -7.63 -36.54 1.07
N ILE A 267 -7.72 -36.49 2.40
CA ILE A 267 -6.63 -36.07 3.30
C ILE A 267 -5.43 -37.02 3.16
N GLU A 268 -5.64 -38.34 3.24
CA GLU A 268 -4.59 -39.37 3.04
C GLU A 268 -3.87 -39.16 1.70
N ALA A 269 -4.62 -38.92 0.62
CA ALA A 269 -4.01 -38.67 -0.69
C ALA A 269 -3.21 -37.35 -0.75
N LEU A 270 -3.64 -36.30 -0.06
CA LEU A 270 -2.90 -35.04 0.01
C LEU A 270 -1.64 -35.15 0.88
N LEU A 271 -1.67 -35.98 1.93
CA LEU A 271 -0.48 -36.36 2.72
C LEU A 271 0.52 -37.14 1.86
N ASP A 272 0.05 -38.10 1.07
CA ASP A 272 0.89 -38.88 0.15
C ASP A 272 1.56 -37.97 -0.90
N MET A 273 0.82 -36.98 -1.42
CA MET A 273 1.36 -35.94 -2.31
C MET A 273 2.26 -34.93 -1.60
N LYS A 274 2.38 -35.03 -0.27
CA LYS A 274 3.09 -34.09 0.61
C LYS A 274 2.57 -32.66 0.52
N LEU A 275 1.35 -32.45 0.03
CA LEU A 275 0.74 -31.12 -0.09
C LEU A 275 0.19 -30.63 1.24
N ILE A 276 -0.13 -31.54 2.14
CA ILE A 276 -0.43 -31.25 3.54
C ILE A 276 0.49 -32.07 4.44
N VAL A 277 0.62 -31.63 5.69
CA VAL A 277 1.31 -32.35 6.76
C VAL A 277 0.41 -32.44 7.97
N GLU A 278 0.53 -33.54 8.70
CA GLU A 278 -0.05 -33.68 10.03
C GLU A 278 0.85 -32.96 11.05
N THR A 279 0.24 -32.16 11.91
CA THR A 279 0.90 -31.43 13.00
C THR A 279 0.61 -32.13 14.34
N LYS A 280 1.00 -31.51 15.45
CA LYS A 280 0.68 -32.07 16.77
C LYS A 280 -0.85 -32.06 16.97
N ASP A 281 -1.36 -33.01 17.74
CA ASP A 281 -2.79 -33.12 18.10
C ASP A 281 -3.73 -33.48 16.93
N GLU A 282 -3.29 -34.30 15.97
CA GLU A 282 -4.10 -34.80 14.83
C GLU A 282 -4.70 -33.67 13.97
N LYS A 283 -3.99 -32.54 13.90
CA LYS A 283 -4.33 -31.40 13.03
C LYS A 283 -3.54 -31.45 11.73
N TYR A 284 -4.02 -30.73 10.73
CA TYR A 284 -3.45 -30.71 9.39
C TYR A 284 -3.22 -29.29 8.92
N LYS A 285 -2.11 -29.05 8.21
CA LYS A 285 -1.85 -27.79 7.52
C LYS A 285 -1.20 -28.00 6.17
N THR A 286 -1.21 -26.97 5.34
CA THR A 286 -0.52 -26.97 4.05
C THR A 286 0.99 -27.08 4.24
N ASN A 287 1.65 -27.81 3.35
CA ASN A 287 3.10 -28.02 3.40
C ASN A 287 3.86 -26.99 2.57
N VAL A 288 3.63 -25.70 2.86
CA VAL A 288 4.20 -24.59 2.09
C VAL A 288 5.74 -24.58 2.12
N GLN A 289 6.35 -25.20 3.13
CA GLN A 289 7.81 -25.28 3.27
C GLN A 289 8.50 -25.97 2.09
N ILE A 290 7.78 -26.82 1.33
CA ILE A 290 8.28 -27.42 0.08
C ILE A 290 8.81 -26.35 -0.88
N LEU A 291 8.16 -25.19 -0.96
CA LEU A 291 8.56 -24.10 -1.85
C LEU A 291 9.94 -23.52 -1.50
N THR A 292 10.37 -23.67 -0.25
CA THR A 292 11.63 -23.10 0.25
C THR A 292 12.79 -24.11 0.27
N GLY A 293 12.57 -25.33 -0.24
CA GLY A 293 13.55 -26.43 -0.19
C GLY A 293 13.84 -26.94 1.23
N ARG A 294 13.20 -26.39 2.26
CA ARG A 294 13.23 -26.91 3.63
C ARG A 294 12.17 -27.99 3.73
N THR A 295 12.56 -29.25 3.55
CA THR A 295 11.71 -30.36 3.99
C THR A 295 11.43 -30.20 5.49
N ALA A 296 10.18 -30.35 5.91
CA ALA A 296 9.66 -30.20 7.28
C ALA A 296 10.38 -31.01 8.38
N ALA A 297 11.43 -31.78 8.02
CA ALA A 297 12.30 -32.53 8.92
C ALA A 297 13.45 -31.72 9.55
N SER A 298 13.53 -30.39 9.39
CA SER A 298 14.65 -29.59 9.95
C SER A 298 14.24 -28.32 10.69
N VAL A 299 13.20 -28.38 11.52
CA VAL A 299 13.02 -27.39 12.60
C VAL A 299 13.80 -27.85 13.84
N LYS A 300 15.13 -27.73 13.77
CA LYS A 300 15.98 -27.58 14.95
C LYS A 300 17.01 -26.49 14.66
N GLY A 301 16.74 -25.32 15.23
CA GLY A 301 17.71 -24.29 15.57
C GLY A 301 18.47 -23.67 14.41
N ARG A 302 18.01 -22.51 13.98
CA ARG A 302 18.87 -21.36 13.65
C ARG A 302 17.99 -20.14 13.46
N ASP A 303 17.89 -19.34 14.52
CA ASP A 303 17.62 -17.91 14.41
C ASP A 303 18.72 -17.31 13.54
N ILE A 304 18.33 -16.57 12.51
CA ILE A 304 19.25 -15.75 11.72
C ILE A 304 18.88 -14.30 12.03
N ILE A 305 19.91 -13.60 12.52
CA ILE A 305 20.00 -12.17 12.81
C ILE A 305 19.78 -11.35 11.54
#